data_AF-A0A840X040-F1
#
_entry.id   AF-A0A840X040-F1
#
_cell.length_a   1.000
_cell.length_b   1.000
_cell.length_c   1.000
_cell.angle_alpha   90.00
_cell.angle_beta   90.00
_cell.angle_gamma   90.00
#
_symmetry.space_group_name_H-M   'P 1'
#
loop_
_entity.id
_entity.type
_entity.pdbx_description
1 polymer ?
#
loop_
_entity_poly.entity_id
_entity_poly.type
_entity_poly.pdbx_seq_one_letter_code
_entity_poly.pdbx_strand_id
1 'polypeptide(L)'
;MLTLTCPCCGVSGEETEFAPGGEAHLKRFGPGSSDEDFRDYLFQRQNPRGVHFERWRHAFGCGKWFHAARCTQTLEVFGTYPGQTSTPTPDIIAAIKARRPEWEPQA
;
A
#
# COMPACT_ATOMS: atom_id res chain seq x y z
N MET A 1 6.63 4.08 -16.57
CA MET A 1 7.23 3.37 -15.44
C MET A 1 6.86 4.15 -14.19
N LEU A 2 6.43 3.48 -13.12
CA LEU A 2 5.95 4.17 -11.91
C LEU A 2 7.13 4.77 -11.15
N THR A 3 7.04 6.05 -10.78
CA THR A 3 7.98 6.65 -9.83
C THR A 3 7.44 6.53 -8.40
N LEU A 4 8.25 5.98 -7.49
CA LEU A 4 7.95 5.89 -6.06
C LEU A 4 9.02 6.63 -5.26
N THR A 5 8.61 7.37 -4.24
CA THR A 5 9.55 7.97 -3.26
C THR A 5 9.60 7.08 -2.03
N CYS A 6 10.78 6.66 -1.59
CA CYS A 6 10.90 5.86 -0.39
C CYS A 6 10.83 6.77 0.85
N PRO A 7 9.81 6.65 1.73
CA PRO A 7 9.71 7.50 2.92
C PRO A 7 10.79 7.19 3.96
N CYS A 8 11.47 6.04 3.84
CA CYS A 8 12.52 5.64 4.77
C CYS A 8 13.87 6.28 4.47
N CYS A 9 14.17 6.59 3.20
CA CYS A 9 15.47 7.15 2.79
C CYS A 9 15.37 8.39 1.90
N GLY A 10 14.17 8.84 1.53
CA GLY A 10 13.91 10.03 0.73
C GLY A 10 14.20 9.89 -0.77
N VAL A 11 14.76 8.76 -1.22
CA VAL A 11 15.09 8.54 -2.64
C VAL A 11 13.84 8.26 -3.45
N SER A 12 13.67 8.97 -4.56
CA SER A 12 12.72 8.62 -5.61
C SER A 12 13.41 7.73 -6.64
N GLY A 13 12.74 6.65 -7.03
CA GLY A 13 13.23 5.71 -8.03
C GLY A 13 12.12 5.21 -8.94
N GLU A 14 12.50 4.51 -10.00
CA GLU A 14 11.58 3.82 -10.90
C GLU A 14 11.11 2.50 -10.31
N GLU A 15 9.96 2.00 -10.75
CA GLU A 15 9.27 0.82 -10.20
C GLU A 15 10.16 -0.42 -10.11
N THR A 16 11.12 -0.55 -11.02
CA THR A 16 12.07 -1.66 -11.10
C THR A 16 13.08 -1.69 -9.95
N GLU A 17 13.24 -0.59 -9.20
CA GLU A 17 14.05 -0.56 -7.97
C GLU A 17 13.29 -1.10 -6.75
N PHE A 18 11.97 -1.28 -6.89
CA PHE A 18 11.08 -1.68 -5.82
C PHE A 18 10.47 -3.05 -6.07
N ALA A 19 10.19 -3.78 -5.00
CA ALA A 19 9.45 -5.03 -5.03
C ALA A 19 8.02 -4.81 -4.51
N PRO A 20 6.97 -5.16 -5.28
CA PRO A 20 5.59 -5.08 -4.80
C PRO A 20 5.31 -6.17 -3.76
N GLY A 21 4.48 -5.85 -2.77
CA GLY A 21 4.07 -6.74 -1.68
C GLY A 21 2.56 -6.96 -1.57
N GLY A 22 1.77 -6.50 -2.54
CA GLY A 22 0.31 -6.59 -2.51
C GLY A 22 -0.32 -5.66 -1.48
N GLU A 23 -1.52 -6.00 -1.02
CA GLU A 23 -2.35 -5.20 -0.10
C GLU A 23 -1.60 -4.77 1.19
N ALA A 24 -1.85 -3.52 1.63
CA ALA A 24 -1.41 -2.95 2.90
C ALA A 24 -2.44 -3.15 4.03
N HIS A 25 -2.05 -2.82 5.27
CA HIS A 25 -2.94 -2.84 6.44
C HIS A 25 -3.56 -4.20 6.80
N LEU A 26 -2.98 -5.29 6.29
CA LEU A 26 -3.38 -6.66 6.63
C LEU A 26 -3.00 -7.00 8.07
N LYS A 27 -4.00 -7.36 8.87
CA LYS A 27 -3.79 -7.99 10.18
C LYS A 27 -3.29 -9.42 10.00
N ARG A 28 -2.24 -9.79 10.73
CA ARG A 28 -1.72 -11.16 10.76
C ARG A 28 -2.54 -12.03 11.70
N PHE A 29 -3.00 -13.17 11.20
CA PHE A 29 -3.59 -14.25 11.99
C PHE A 29 -2.65 -15.46 12.00
N GLY A 30 -2.65 -16.21 13.09
CA GLY A 30 -1.64 -17.24 13.36
C GLY A 30 -2.12 -18.27 14.36
N PRO A 31 -1.19 -19.01 15.02
CA PRO A 31 -1.58 -20.01 16.02
C PRO A 31 -2.54 -19.41 17.07
N GLY A 32 -3.70 -20.05 17.26
CA GLY A 32 -4.75 -19.58 18.17
C GLY A 32 -5.86 -18.74 17.52
N SER A 33 -5.79 -18.45 16.22
CA SER A 33 -6.92 -17.90 15.44
C SER A 33 -7.91 -19.01 15.05
N SER A 34 -9.12 -18.65 14.64
CA SER A 34 -10.04 -19.62 14.03
C SER A 34 -9.52 -20.06 12.66
N ASP A 35 -10.03 -21.20 12.16
CA ASP A 35 -9.70 -21.71 10.84
C ASP A 35 -10.12 -20.72 9.74
N GLU A 36 -11.26 -20.03 9.92
CA GLU A 36 -11.76 -19.01 9.00
C GLU A 36 -10.81 -17.80 8.94
N ASP A 37 -10.43 -17.25 10.09
CA ASP A 37 -9.53 -16.09 10.17
C ASP A 37 -8.15 -16.44 9.59
N PHE A 38 -7.66 -17.64 9.86
CA PHE A 38 -6.37 -18.08 9.34
C PHE A 38 -6.41 -18.32 7.84
N ARG A 39 -7.46 -18.97 7.32
CA ARG A 39 -7.70 -19.11 5.88
C ARG A 39 -7.74 -17.75 5.19
N ASP A 40 -8.48 -16.80 5.73
CA ASP A 40 -8.62 -15.48 5.11
C ASP A 40 -7.30 -14.71 5.13
N TYR A 41 -6.54 -14.78 6.22
CA TYR A 41 -5.19 -14.23 6.27
C TYR A 41 -4.25 -14.86 5.22
N LEU A 42 -4.34 -16.17 4.98
CA LEU A 42 -3.47 -16.84 4.01
C LEU A 42 -3.84 -16.51 2.55
N PHE A 43 -5.13 -16.43 2.24
CA PHE A 43 -5.58 -16.47 0.84
C PHE A 43 -6.42 -15.27 0.38
N GLN A 44 -7.09 -14.55 1.28
CA GLN A 44 -7.97 -13.44 0.91
C GLN A 44 -7.23 -12.11 0.89
N ARG A 45 -7.40 -11.35 -0.20
CA ARG A 45 -6.84 -10.00 -0.34
C ARG A 45 -7.84 -9.09 -1.02
N GLN A 46 -7.84 -7.82 -0.65
CA GLN A 46 -8.54 -6.80 -1.40
C GLN A 46 -7.91 -6.64 -2.78
N ASN A 47 -8.76 -6.53 -3.81
CA ASN A 47 -8.33 -6.30 -5.19
C ASN A 47 -9.21 -5.22 -5.85
N PRO A 48 -9.19 -3.98 -5.34
CA PRO A 48 -10.04 -2.93 -5.85
C PRO A 48 -9.58 -2.46 -7.24
N ARG A 49 -10.54 -2.23 -8.12
CA ARG A 49 -10.34 -1.43 -9.34
C ARG A 49 -10.45 0.05 -8.98
N GLY A 50 -9.31 0.73 -8.85
CA GLY A 50 -9.27 2.11 -8.40
C GLY A 50 -8.17 2.32 -7.36
N VAL A 51 -8.44 3.19 -6.38
CA VAL A 51 -7.50 3.44 -5.28
C VAL A 51 -7.25 2.16 -4.50
N HIS A 52 -5.98 1.81 -4.35
CA HIS A 52 -5.52 0.65 -3.61
C HIS A 52 -4.35 1.06 -2.70
N PHE A 53 -4.35 0.53 -1.47
CA PHE A 53 -3.25 0.68 -0.54
C PHE A 53 -2.36 -0.56 -0.62
N GLU A 54 -1.13 -0.36 -1.06
CA GLU A 54 -0.20 -1.43 -1.39
C GLU A 54 1.04 -1.35 -0.49
N ARG A 55 1.74 -2.48 -0.31
CA ARG A 55 3.06 -2.57 0.30
C ARG A 55 4.13 -2.59 -0.79
N TRP A 56 5.22 -1.89 -0.54
CA TRP A 56 6.38 -1.84 -1.42
C TRP A 56 7.66 -1.94 -0.60
N ARG A 57 8.66 -2.62 -1.14
CA ARG A 57 10.00 -2.70 -0.55
C ARG A 57 10.99 -2.03 -1.49
N HIS A 58 11.85 -1.16 -0.97
CA HIS A 58 12.94 -0.56 -1.75
C HIS A 58 14.08 -1.59 -1.92
N ALA A 59 13.87 -2.53 -2.84
CA ALA A 59 14.65 -3.76 -2.98
C ALA A 59 16.11 -3.49 -3.38
N PHE A 60 16.34 -2.51 -4.25
CA PHE A 60 17.68 -2.10 -4.69
C PHE A 60 18.19 -0.82 -4.02
N GLY A 61 17.63 -0.49 -2.85
CA GLY A 61 18.07 0.63 -2.03
C GLY A 61 18.13 0.28 -0.54
N CYS A 62 17.37 0.99 0.30
CA CYS A 62 17.46 0.84 1.75
C CYS A 62 16.90 -0.49 2.31
N GLY A 63 16.26 -1.31 1.46
CA GLY A 63 15.73 -2.62 1.82
C GLY A 63 14.49 -2.60 2.73
N LYS A 64 13.98 -1.41 3.10
CA LYS A 64 12.82 -1.23 3.99
C LYS A 64 11.49 -1.35 3.25
N TRP A 65 10.47 -1.72 4.01
CA TRP A 65 9.08 -1.77 3.59
C TRP A 65 8.37 -0.46 3.90
N PHE A 66 7.49 -0.03 2.99
CA PHE A 66 6.63 1.12 3.13
C PHE A 66 5.29 0.87 2.42
N HIS A 67 4.36 1.81 2.53
CA HIS A 67 3.07 1.75 1.85
C HIS A 67 2.98 2.76 0.72
N ALA A 68 2.19 2.43 -0.31
CA ALA A 68 1.85 3.33 -1.41
C ALA A 68 0.33 3.36 -1.59
N ALA A 69 -0.20 4.53 -1.91
CA ALA A 69 -1.57 4.69 -2.40
C ALA A 69 -1.53 4.91 -3.90
N ARG A 70 -2.15 4.02 -4.68
CA ARG A 70 -2.10 4.06 -6.14
C ARG A 70 -3.43 3.69 -6.76
N CYS A 71 -3.74 4.24 -7.92
CA CYS A 71 -4.87 3.79 -8.72
C CYS A 71 -4.46 2.59 -9.58
N THR A 72 -5.04 1.41 -9.33
CA THR A 72 -4.75 0.18 -10.09
C THR A 72 -5.20 0.25 -11.55
N GLN A 73 -6.13 1.15 -11.88
CA GLN A 73 -6.61 1.36 -13.25
C GLN A 73 -5.75 2.35 -14.04
N THR A 74 -5.37 3.48 -13.45
CA THR A 74 -4.65 4.57 -14.15
C THR A 74 -3.16 4.60 -13.87
N LEU A 75 -2.69 3.78 -12.93
CA LEU A 75 -1.32 3.74 -12.43
C LEU A 75 -0.87 5.01 -11.70
N GLU A 76 -1.77 5.98 -11.45
CA GLU A 76 -1.48 7.20 -10.71
C GLU A 76 -1.08 6.88 -9.25
N VAL A 77 0.06 7.39 -8.81
CA VAL A 77 0.54 7.29 -7.43
C VAL A 77 0.10 8.56 -6.68
N PHE A 78 -0.74 8.40 -5.66
CA PHE A 78 -1.18 9.52 -4.82
C PHE A 78 -0.13 9.88 -3.76
N GLY A 79 0.67 8.89 -3.36
CA GLY A 79 1.79 9.09 -2.44
C GLY A 79 2.29 7.80 -1.82
N THR A 80 3.35 7.94 -1.03
CA THR A 80 3.98 6.87 -0.27
C THR A 80 4.12 7.31 1.18
N TYR A 81 4.07 6.37 2.11
CA TYR A 81 4.02 6.67 3.54
C TYR A 81 4.63 5.52 4.37
N PRO A 82 5.04 5.78 5.63
CA PRO A 82 5.72 4.79 6.46
C PRO A 82 4.92 3.50 6.61
N GLY A 83 5.60 2.35 6.58
CA GLY A 83 5.00 1.03 6.79
C GLY A 83 4.60 0.73 8.24
N GLN A 84 4.80 1.68 9.15
CA GLN A 84 4.55 1.56 10.60
C GLN A 84 3.23 2.21 10.99
N THR A 85 2.27 2.27 10.07
CA THR A 85 0.91 2.77 10.30
C THR A 85 -0.09 1.63 10.07
N SER A 86 -1.18 1.62 10.83
CA SER A 86 -2.28 0.66 10.66
C SER A 86 -3.36 1.14 9.70
N THR A 87 -3.29 2.41 9.29
CA THR A 87 -4.22 3.07 8.38
C THR A 87 -3.47 4.05 7.46
N PRO A 88 -4.08 4.47 6.34
CA PRO A 88 -3.55 5.57 5.53
C PRO A 88 -3.46 6.86 6.34
N THR A 89 -2.43 7.66 6.09
CA THR A 89 -2.23 8.94 6.79
C THR A 89 -3.17 10.03 6.24
N PRO A 90 -3.49 11.08 7.03
CA PRO A 90 -4.40 12.14 6.59
C PRO A 90 -3.96 12.86 5.31
N ASP A 91 -2.65 13.05 5.10
CA ASP A 91 -2.07 13.63 3.90
C ASP A 91 -2.31 12.76 2.65
N ILE A 92 -2.19 11.44 2.78
CA ILE A 92 -2.50 10.49 1.70
C ILE A 92 -3.99 10.53 1.36
N ILE A 93 -4.86 10.55 2.37
CA ILE A 93 -6.30 10.67 2.18
C ILE A 93 -6.65 11.98 1.45
N ALA A 94 -6.06 13.10 1.87
CA ALA A 94 -6.25 14.39 1.23
C ALA A 94 -5.76 14.39 -0.22
N ALA A 95 -4.60 13.79 -0.50
CA ALA A 95 -4.05 13.65 -1.86
C ALA A 95 -4.97 12.84 -2.77
N ILE A 96 -5.54 11.74 -2.26
CA ILE A 96 -6.54 10.95 -3.00
C ILE A 96 -7.78 11.80 -3.27
N LYS A 97 -8.38 12.43 -2.24
CA LYS A 97 -9.62 13.23 -2.40
C LYS A 97 -9.44 14.43 -3.33
N ALA A 98 -8.25 15.04 -3.37
CA ALA A 98 -7.94 16.11 -4.31
C ALA A 98 -8.01 15.66 -5.79
N ARG A 99 -7.71 14.39 -6.07
CA ARG A 99 -7.79 13.79 -7.41
C ARG A 99 -9.10 13.05 -7.66
N ARG A 100 -9.73 12.56 -6.61
CA ARG A 100 -10.94 11.72 -6.61
C ARG A 100 -11.89 12.23 -5.51
N PRO A 101 -12.60 13.35 -5.70
CA PRO A 101 -13.43 13.94 -4.64
C PRO A 101 -14.53 13.02 -4.10
N GLU A 102 -15.08 12.16 -4.97
CA GLU A 102 -16.12 11.17 -4.65
C GLU A 102 -15.57 9.88 -4.02
N TRP A 103 -14.24 9.74 -3.89
CA TRP A 103 -13.66 8.54 -3.29
C TRP A 103 -13.82 8.57 -1.77
N GLU A 104 -14.30 7.45 -1.23
CA GLU A 104 -14.33 7.20 0.20
C GLU A 104 -13.49 5.96 0.54
N PRO A 105 -12.81 5.96 1.71
CA PRO A 105 -12.02 4.81 2.15
C PRO A 105 -12.93 3.59 2.32
N GLN A 106 -12.50 2.46 1.76
CA GLN A 106 -13.14 1.18 2.01
C GLN A 106 -12.88 0.78 3.46
N ALA A 107 -13.94 0.36 4.15
CA ALA A 107 -13.91 -0.10 5.53
C ALA A 107 -13.20 -1.45 5.68
#